data_AF-A0A4R9X7S6-F1
#
_entry.id   AF-A0A4R9X7S6-F1
#
_cell.length_a   1.000
_cell.length_b   1.000
_cell.length_c   1.000
_cell.angle_alpha   90.00
_cell.angle_beta   90.00
_cell.angle_gamma   90.00
#
_symmetry.space_group_name_H-M   'P 1'
#
loop_
_entity.id
_entity.type
_entity.pdbx_description
1 polymer ?
#
loop_
_entity_poly.entity_id
_entity_poly.type
_entity_poly.pdbx_seq_one_letter_code
_entity_poly.pdbx_strand_id
1 'polypeptide(L)' 'MNPATGDRVRVHGHAIEVVHADGIREKIENGRFEMKDALGRTIVERAATAADFSRLQGL' A
#
# COMPACT_ATOMS: atom_id res chain seq x y z
N MET A 1 6.20 2.63 -13.34
CA MET A 1 5.84 3.93 -12.74
C MET A 1 4.49 4.25 -13.32
N ASN A 2 3.41 4.16 -12.54
CA ASN A 2 2.11 4.55 -13.05
C ASN A 2 2.02 6.08 -13.01
N PRO A 3 1.80 6.74 -14.17
CA PRO A 3 2.00 8.18 -14.32
C PRO A 3 0.89 9.06 -13.72
N ALA A 4 -0.09 8.50 -13.00
CA ALA A 4 -1.19 9.26 -12.41
C ALA A 4 -0.85 9.89 -11.04
N THR A 5 0.09 9.32 -10.27
CA THR A 5 0.33 9.72 -8.87
C THR A 5 1.80 9.71 -8.43
N GLY A 6 2.71 9.14 -9.21
CA GLY A 6 4.12 8.99 -8.80
C GLY A 6 4.35 7.83 -7.82
N ASP A 7 3.35 6.95 -7.68
CA ASP A 7 3.38 5.82 -6.78
C ASP A 7 4.41 4.77 -7.20
N ARG A 8 5.14 4.26 -6.21
CA ARG A 8 6.02 3.11 -6.35
C ARG A 8 5.36 1.90 -5.75
N VAL A 9 4.79 1.06 -6.61
CA VAL A 9 4.28 -0.26 -6.24
C VAL A 9 5.42 -1.27 -6.22
N ARG A 10 5.51 -2.04 -5.13
CA ARG A 10 6.40 -3.18 -4.95
C ARG A 10 5.57 -4.39 -4.56
N VAL A 11 5.67 -5.45 -5.35
CA VAL A 11 5.01 -6.73 -5.06
C VAL A 11 6.09 -7.74 -4.68
N HIS A 12 6.06 -8.23 -3.45
CA HIS A 12 6.99 -9.23 -2.93
C HIS A 12 6.23 -10.46 -2.44
N GLY A 13 6.12 -11.48 -3.29
CA GLY A 13 5.47 -12.76 -2.96
C GLY A 13 4.02 -12.58 -2.51
N HIS A 14 3.79 -12.55 -1.20
CA HIS A 14 2.47 -12.40 -0.56
C HIS A 14 2.21 -10.99 -0.01
N ALA A 15 3.16 -10.06 -0.16
CA ALA A 15 3.03 -8.69 0.29
C ALA A 15 2.95 -7.73 -0.91
N ILE A 16 2.05 -6.75 -0.81
CA ILE A 16 1.97 -5.62 -1.73
C ILE A 16 2.28 -4.36 -0.94
N GLU A 17 3.25 -3.59 -1.38
CA GLU A 17 3.63 -2.31 -0.78
C GLU A 17 3.54 -1.21 -1.84
N VAL A 18 2.93 -0.08 -1.47
CA VAL A 18 2.86 1.12 -2.30
C VAL A 18 3.47 2.27 -1.52
N VAL A 19 4.36 3.02 -2.18
CA VAL A 19 4.95 4.23 -1.63
C VAL A 19 4.51 5.40 -2.50
N HIS A 20 3.77 6.32 -1.90
CA HIS A 20 3.27 7.53 -2.53
C HIS A 20 4.35 8.61 -2.56
N ALA A 21 4.19 9.60 -3.45
CA ALA A 21 5.15 10.70 -3.60
C ALA A 21 5.26 11.60 -2.34
N ASP A 22 4.20 11.65 -1.53
CA ASP A 22 4.16 12.37 -0.24
C ASP A 22 4.82 11.60 0.92
N GLY A 23 5.31 10.38 0.64
CA GLY A 23 5.97 9.51 1.62
C GLY A 23 5.03 8.62 2.40
N ILE A 24 3.71 8.69 2.17
CA ILE A 24 2.74 7.73 2.71
C ILE A 24 3.04 6.35 2.12
N ARG A 25 2.89 5.32 2.96
CA ARG A 25 3.10 3.92 2.57
C ARG A 25 1.86 3.11 2.88
N GLU A 26 1.45 2.31 1.92
CA GLU A 26 0.38 1.33 2.07
C GLU A 26 0.95 -0.06 1.91
N LYS A 27 0.55 -0.98 2.77
CA LYS A 27 1.03 -2.35 2.74
C LYS A 27 -0.10 -3.32 3.00
N ILE A 28 -0.20 -4.36 2.17
CA ILE A 28 -1.01 -5.54 2.48
C ILE A 28 -0.08 -6.71 2.70
N GLU A 29 -0.15 -7.32 3.88
CA GLU A 29 0.58 -8.54 4.22
C GLU A 29 -0.25 -9.39 5.20
N ASN A 30 -0.24 -10.72 5.02
CA ASN A 30 -1.00 -11.65 5.87
C ASN A 30 -2.48 -11.27 6.04
N GLY A 31 -3.10 -10.74 4.98
CA GLY A 31 -4.50 -10.33 5.00
C GLY A 31 -4.80 -9.09 5.85
N ARG A 32 -3.78 -8.32 6.25
CA ARG A 32 -3.94 -7.02 6.91
C ARG A 32 -3.49 -5.89 6.00
N PHE A 33 -4.26 -4.82 5.99
CA PHE A 33 -3.93 -3.55 5.39
C PHE A 33 -3.34 -2.63 6.45
N GLU A 34 -2.16 -2.10 6.18
CA GLU A 34 -1.46 -1.12 7.00
C GLU A 34 -1.19 0.13 6.15
N MET A 35 -1.49 1.31 6.69
CA MET A 35 -1.08 2.59 6.13
C MET A 35 -0.21 3.32 7.14
N LYS A 36 0.98 3.73 6.71
CA LYS A 36 1.93 4.51 7.49
C LYS A 36 2.17 5.86 6.83
N ASP A 37 2.33 6.89 7.65
CA ASP A 37 2.79 8.19 7.14
C ASP A 37 4.30 8.18 6.83
N ALA A 38 4.79 9.29 6.30
CA ALA A 38 6.21 9.50 5.99
C ALA A 38 7.14 9.39 7.21
N LEU A 39 6.61 9.53 8.44
CA LEU A 39 7.34 9.36 9.69
C LEU A 39 7.30 7.91 10.21
N GLY A 40 6.61 7.01 9.50
CA GLY A 40 6.47 5.60 9.87
C GLY A 40 5.39 5.32 10.91
N ARG A 41 4.54 6.30 11.26
CA ARG A 41 3.44 6.11 12.20
C ARG A 41 2.28 5.42 11.50
N THR A 42 1.71 4.40 12.13
CA THR A 42 0.52 3.73 11.61
C THR A 42 -0.69 4.65 11.72
N ILE A 43 -1.27 5.03 10.58
CA ILE A 43 -2.50 5.82 10.49
C ILE A 43 -3.72 4.87 10.43
N VAL A 44 -3.58 3.75 9.69
CA VAL A 44 -4.64 2.76 9.52
C VAL A 44 -4.06 1.37 9.67
N GLU A 45 -4.71 0.53 10.46
CA GLU A 45 -4.47 -0.91 10.50
C GLU A 45 -5.81 -1.63 10.56
N ARG A 46 -6.11 -2.46 9.56
CA ARG A 46 -7.36 -3.23 9.49
C ARG A 46 -7.20 -4.51 8.69
N ALA A 47 -8.21 -5.38 8.74
CA ALA A 47 -8.29 -6.49 7.79
C ALA A 47 -8.33 -5.95 6.35
N ALA A 48 -7.52 -6.54 5.48
CA ALA A 48 -7.53 -6.24 4.06
C ALA A 48 -8.84 -6.78 3.45
N THR A 49 -9.49 -5.96 2.64
CA THR A 49 -10.68 -6.34 1.89
C THR A 49 -10.30 -6.68 0.46
N ALA A 50 -11.15 -7.41 -0.25
CA ALA A 50 -10.95 -7.69 -1.68
C ALA A 50 -10.75 -6.40 -2.51
N ALA A 51 -11.40 -5.30 -2.13
CA ALA A 51 -11.21 -4.00 -2.77
C ALA A 51 -9.79 -3.45 -2.59
N ASP A 52 -9.15 -3.69 -1.44
CA ASP A 52 -7.78 -3.26 -1.19
C ASP A 52 -6.79 -4.01 -2.09
N PHE A 53 -6.96 -5.33 -2.24
CA PHE A 53 -6.15 -6.13 -3.15
C PHE A 53 -6.30 -5.67 -4.61
N SER A 54 -7.54 -5.49 -5.08
CA SER A 54 -7.81 -5.04 -6.45
C SER A 54 -7.22 -3.65 -6.72
N ARG A 55 -7.32 -2.73 -5.76
CA ARG A 55 -6.75 -1.39 -5.88
C ARG A 55 -5.23 -1.45 -5.97
N LEU A 56 -4.57 -2.16 -5.06
CA LEU A 56 -3.11 -2.22 -5.04
C LEU A 56 -2.50 -2.97 -6.23
N GLN A 57 -3.22 -3.96 -6.79
CA GLN A 57 -2.79 -4.66 -8.01
C GLN A 57 -3.00 -3.84 -9.29
N GLY A 58 -3.90 -2.87 -9.29
CA GLY A 58 -4.17 -1.99 -10.43
C GLY A 58 -3.33 -0.71 -10.48
N LEU A 59 -2.51 -0.46 -9.45
CA LEU A 59 -1.64 0.71 -9.29
C LEU A 59 -0.26 0.57 -9.94
#